data_AF-A0A9K3LXM4-F1
#
_entry.id   AF-A0A9K3LXM4-F1
#
_cell.length_a   1.000
_cell.length_b   1.000
_cell.length_c   1.000
_cell.angle_alpha   90.00
_cell.angle_beta   90.00
_cell.angle_gamma   90.00
#
_symmetry.space_group_name_H-M   'P 1'
#
loop_
_entity.id
_entity.type
_entity.pdbx_description
1 polymer ?
#
loop_
_entity_poly.entity_id
_entity_poly.type
_entity_poly.pdbx_seq_one_letter_code
_entity_poly.pdbx_strand_id
1 'polypeptide(L)'
;MMTAREATTPTELSPESEERSAVTLATTSDSTNTCHVLPCNIDCTGMAPSHLYFHPVPLNEPKGMYASTFRGRGLLSKAPCDNNNKNETNAQPVLLHVDHDEIKVKAKIDTILEWHHEHNPTTLQYDDQPSRWQRAQAWVELSTALHDPLPLVKLSDDQSATIP
;
A
#
# COMPACT_ATOMS: atom_id res chain seq x y z
N MET A 1 38.46 -43.75 -36.48
CA MET A 1 37.80 -42.72 -37.28
C MET A 1 37.55 -41.50 -36.40
N MET A 2 37.84 -40.33 -36.94
CA MET A 2 38.09 -39.08 -36.22
C MET A 2 36.82 -38.42 -35.63
N THR A 3 37.07 -37.72 -34.53
CA THR A 3 36.22 -36.88 -33.69
C THR A 3 35.60 -35.67 -34.41
N ALA A 4 34.37 -35.31 -34.04
CA ALA A 4 33.85 -33.95 -34.22
C ALA A 4 33.39 -33.41 -32.85
N ARG A 5 34.07 -32.35 -32.39
CA ARG A 5 33.70 -31.53 -31.23
C ARG A 5 32.97 -30.30 -31.77
N GLU A 6 31.72 -30.10 -31.38
CA GLU A 6 30.98 -28.87 -31.67
C GLU A 6 31.37 -27.81 -30.66
N ALA A 7 31.82 -26.66 -31.15
CA ALA A 7 32.21 -25.50 -30.37
C ALA A 7 30.96 -24.67 -30.04
N THR A 8 30.63 -24.54 -28.76
CA THR A 8 29.60 -23.65 -28.26
C THR A 8 30.16 -22.23 -28.18
N THR A 9 29.65 -21.33 -29.01
CA THR A 9 29.98 -19.90 -29.01
C THR A 9 29.40 -19.23 -27.76
N PRO A 10 30.18 -18.40 -27.03
CA PRO A 10 29.65 -17.63 -25.91
C PRO A 10 28.83 -16.45 -26.44
N THR A 11 27.56 -16.40 -26.05
CA THR A 11 26.66 -15.26 -26.31
C THR A 11 27.11 -14.07 -25.47
N GLU A 12 27.58 -13.04 -26.16
CA GLU A 12 27.94 -11.73 -25.64
C GLU A 12 26.70 -11.04 -25.03
N LEU A 13 26.73 -10.81 -23.72
CA LEU A 13 25.68 -10.10 -22.98
C LEU A 13 25.79 -8.61 -23.30
N SER A 14 24.82 -8.10 -24.07
CA SER A 14 24.61 -6.68 -24.29
C SER A 14 24.38 -5.95 -22.95
N PRO A 15 24.94 -4.75 -22.74
CA PRO A 15 24.62 -3.93 -21.58
C PRO A 15 23.17 -3.46 -21.71
N GLU A 16 22.33 -3.92 -20.79
CA GLU A 16 20.95 -3.47 -20.64
C GLU A 16 20.96 -1.96 -20.42
N SER A 17 20.38 -1.26 -21.38
CA SER A 17 20.10 0.16 -21.33
C SER A 17 19.32 0.47 -20.06
N GLU A 18 19.81 1.46 -19.28
CA GLU A 18 19.08 2.13 -18.21
C GLU A 18 17.74 2.66 -18.74
N GLU A 19 16.71 1.81 -18.72
CA GLU A 19 15.34 2.24 -18.92
C GLU A 19 14.91 3.06 -17.71
N ARG A 20 14.95 4.38 -17.93
CA ARG A 20 14.37 5.40 -17.07
C ARG A 20 12.95 4.97 -16.69
N SER A 21 12.80 4.60 -15.43
CA SER A 21 11.55 4.20 -14.78
C SER A 21 10.59 5.39 -14.64
N ALA A 22 10.05 5.87 -15.77
CA ALA A 22 8.97 6.83 -15.80
C ALA A 22 7.66 6.08 -15.53
N VAL A 23 7.26 6.03 -14.26
CA VAL A 23 5.94 5.53 -13.87
C VAL A 23 4.90 6.60 -14.19
N THR A 24 4.19 6.45 -15.30
CA THR A 24 2.99 7.19 -15.66
C THR A 24 1.79 6.59 -14.92
N LEU A 25 1.32 7.30 -13.90
CA LEU A 25 -0.02 7.08 -13.36
C LEU A 25 -1.03 7.43 -14.45
N ALA A 26 -1.93 6.48 -14.77
CA ALA A 26 -3.04 6.75 -15.67
C ALA A 26 -4.05 7.63 -14.95
N THR A 27 -3.89 8.95 -15.08
CA THR A 27 -4.78 9.97 -14.51
C THR A 27 -6.01 10.10 -15.42
N THR A 28 -7.08 9.38 -15.11
CA THR A 28 -8.42 9.70 -15.65
C THR A 28 -8.92 10.99 -14.98
N SER A 29 -9.69 11.81 -15.67
CA SER A 29 -9.99 13.21 -15.30
C SER A 29 -10.80 13.46 -14.01
N ASP A 30 -11.10 12.41 -13.25
CA ASP A 30 -11.64 12.42 -11.87
C ASP A 30 -10.95 11.31 -11.03
N SER A 31 -9.64 11.11 -11.22
CA SER A 31 -8.93 9.93 -10.70
C SER A 31 -8.74 10.00 -9.19
N THR A 32 -9.63 9.34 -8.46
CA THR A 32 -9.29 8.86 -7.12
C THR A 32 -8.08 7.92 -7.23
N ASN A 33 -6.99 8.27 -6.56
CA ASN A 33 -5.77 7.48 -6.59
C ASN A 33 -5.97 6.22 -5.74
N THR A 34 -6.35 5.13 -6.40
CA THR A 34 -6.62 3.86 -5.73
C THR A 34 -5.38 2.97 -5.75
N CYS A 35 -4.98 2.46 -4.59
CA CYS A 35 -3.94 1.45 -4.44
C CYS A 35 -4.59 0.07 -4.25
N HIS A 36 -4.19 -0.91 -5.05
CA HIS A 36 -4.68 -2.29 -4.95
C HIS A 36 -3.62 -3.17 -4.28
N VAL A 37 -3.93 -3.72 -3.11
CA VAL A 37 -3.06 -4.67 -2.40
C VAL A 37 -3.52 -6.08 -2.75
N LEU A 38 -2.74 -6.78 -3.58
CA LEU A 38 -3.07 -8.13 -4.03
C LEU A 38 -2.68 -9.20 -2.98
N PRO A 39 -3.36 -10.36 -2.93
CA PRO A 39 -3.05 -11.45 -2.00
C PRO A 39 -1.88 -12.34 -2.48
N CYS A 40 -1.09 -11.88 -3.44
CA CYS A 40 0.01 -12.64 -4.02
C CYS A 40 1.19 -11.73 -4.36
N ASN A 41 2.39 -12.32 -4.41
CA ASN A 41 3.60 -11.63 -4.83
C ASN A 41 3.69 -11.60 -6.35
N ILE A 42 4.20 -10.49 -6.89
CA ILE A 42 4.48 -10.32 -8.32
C ILE A 42 5.98 -10.11 -8.46
N ASP A 43 6.67 -11.07 -9.08
CA ASP A 43 8.13 -11.05 -9.27
C ASP A 43 8.58 -10.09 -10.39
N CYS A 44 7.73 -9.14 -10.77
CA CYS A 44 8.01 -8.13 -11.78
C CYS A 44 7.88 -6.76 -11.14
N THR A 45 8.96 -5.98 -11.23
CA THR A 45 9.00 -4.58 -10.83
C THR A 45 8.84 -3.70 -12.07
N GLY A 46 7.88 -2.79 -12.07
CA GLY A 46 7.70 -1.86 -13.17
C GLY A 46 6.26 -1.40 -13.33
N MET A 47 6.02 -0.66 -14.41
CA MET A 47 4.66 -0.29 -14.79
C MET A 47 3.92 -1.49 -15.37
N ALA A 48 2.66 -1.64 -14.98
CA ALA A 48 1.72 -2.53 -15.63
C ALA A 48 0.53 -1.72 -16.15
N PRO A 49 -0.02 -2.04 -17.33
CA PRO A 49 -1.25 -1.43 -17.85
C PRO A 49 -2.47 -2.00 -17.09
N SER A 50 -2.55 -1.75 -15.79
CA SER A 50 -3.59 -2.27 -14.90
C SER A 50 -5.00 -1.92 -15.40
N HIS A 51 -5.19 -0.70 -15.90
CA HIS A 51 -6.46 -0.24 -16.47
C HIS A 51 -6.97 -1.06 -17.65
N LEU A 52 -6.13 -1.89 -18.30
CA LEU A 52 -6.57 -2.77 -19.40
C LEU A 52 -6.97 -4.17 -18.90
N TYR A 53 -6.32 -4.65 -17.83
CA TYR A 53 -6.40 -6.07 -17.43
C TYR A 53 -7.00 -6.29 -16.05
N PHE A 54 -7.10 -5.26 -15.22
CA PHE A 54 -7.58 -5.34 -13.85
C PHE A 54 -8.72 -4.34 -13.65
N HIS A 55 -9.95 -4.85 -13.69
CA HIS A 55 -11.18 -4.07 -13.62
C HIS A 55 -11.93 -4.43 -12.35
N PRO A 56 -11.84 -3.63 -11.28
CA PRO A 56 -12.71 -3.79 -10.12
C PRO A 56 -14.16 -3.51 -10.49
N VAL A 57 -15.05 -4.47 -10.22
CA VAL A 57 -16.49 -4.35 -10.43
C VAL A 57 -17.17 -4.22 -9.07
N PRO A 58 -17.88 -3.11 -8.78
CA PRO A 58 -18.63 -2.98 -7.55
C PRO A 58 -19.77 -4.02 -7.53
N LEU A 59 -19.96 -4.65 -6.38
CA LEU A 59 -21.08 -5.55 -6.15
C LEU A 59 -22.27 -4.76 -5.59
N ASN A 60 -23.47 -5.13 -6.02
CA ASN A 60 -24.70 -4.52 -5.51
C ASN A 60 -24.96 -4.91 -4.05
N GLU A 61 -24.71 -6.17 -3.71
CA GLU A 61 -24.90 -6.74 -2.38
C GLU A 61 -23.77 -7.75 -2.08
N PRO A 62 -23.02 -7.60 -0.96
CA PRO A 62 -23.08 -6.50 0.01
C PRO A 62 -22.58 -5.18 -0.58
N LYS A 63 -23.20 -4.05 -0.19
CA LYS A 63 -22.74 -2.71 -0.60
C LYS A 63 -21.30 -2.46 -0.14
N GLY A 64 -20.49 -1.83 -0.99
CA GLY A 64 -19.10 -1.52 -0.68
C GLY A 64 -18.17 -2.73 -0.84
N MET A 65 -18.58 -3.74 -1.59
CA MET A 65 -17.72 -4.83 -2.00
C MET A 65 -17.32 -4.66 -3.47
N TYR A 66 -16.12 -5.10 -3.80
CA TYR A 66 -15.61 -5.13 -5.16
C TYR A 66 -15.20 -6.56 -5.50
N ALA A 67 -15.47 -6.96 -6.74
CA ALA A 67 -14.99 -8.19 -7.31
C ALA A 67 -14.03 -7.89 -8.47
N SER A 68 -13.02 -8.73 -8.65
CA SER A 68 -12.19 -8.69 -9.85
C SER A 68 -11.59 -10.07 -10.13
N THR A 69 -10.79 -10.17 -11.18
CA THR A 69 -10.03 -11.38 -11.48
C THR A 69 -8.57 -11.04 -11.72
N PHE A 70 -7.67 -11.89 -11.24
CA PHE A 70 -6.24 -11.75 -11.48
C PHE A 70 -5.63 -13.12 -11.74
N ARG A 71 -4.95 -13.27 -12.90
CA ARG A 71 -4.39 -14.56 -13.37
C ARG A 71 -5.40 -15.72 -13.33
N GLY A 72 -6.65 -15.44 -13.72
CA GLY A 72 -7.74 -16.43 -13.73
C GLY A 72 -8.32 -16.78 -12.36
N ARG A 73 -7.90 -16.12 -11.28
CA ARG A 73 -8.45 -16.31 -9.93
C ARG A 73 -9.38 -15.15 -9.59
N GLY A 74 -10.58 -15.47 -9.10
CA GLY A 74 -11.50 -14.49 -8.55
C GLY A 74 -10.93 -13.85 -7.29
N LEU A 75 -11.13 -12.54 -7.15
CA LEU A 75 -10.74 -11.75 -5.99
C LEU A 75 -11.93 -10.96 -5.47
N LEU A 76 -12.02 -10.82 -4.15
CA LEU A 76 -12.95 -9.94 -3.47
C LEU A 76 -12.20 -8.92 -2.64
N SER A 77 -12.71 -7.70 -2.58
CA SER A 77 -12.21 -6.64 -1.72
C SER A 77 -13.37 -5.90 -1.08
N LYS A 78 -13.19 -5.50 0.18
CA LYS A 78 -14.11 -4.64 0.90
C LYS A 78 -13.59 -3.21 0.78
N ALA A 79 -14.45 -2.29 0.34
CA ALA A 79 -14.18 -0.87 0.42
C ALA A 79 -13.80 -0.52 1.87
N PRO A 80 -12.90 0.44 2.10
CA PRO A 80 -12.81 1.06 3.41
C PRO A 80 -14.22 1.49 3.80
N CYS A 81 -14.73 0.99 4.93
CA CYS A 81 -15.95 1.55 5.48
C CYS A 81 -15.67 3.04 5.69
N ASP A 82 -16.52 3.92 5.16
CA ASP A 82 -16.53 5.34 5.52
C ASP A 82 -16.85 5.42 7.01
N ASN A 83 -15.83 5.18 7.84
CA ASN A 83 -15.91 5.41 9.26
C ASN A 83 -16.01 6.92 9.38
N ASN A 84 -17.25 7.41 9.49
CA ASN A 84 -17.63 8.82 9.61
C ASN A 84 -16.91 9.58 10.74
N ASN A 85 -16.04 8.94 11.51
CA ASN A 85 -15.04 9.57 12.35
C ASN A 85 -13.90 10.14 11.48
N LYS A 86 -14.17 11.27 10.84
CA LYS A 86 -13.17 12.22 10.34
C LYS A 86 -12.39 12.84 11.51
N ASN A 87 -11.74 12.03 12.34
CA ASN A 87 -10.75 12.54 13.26
C ASN A 87 -9.51 12.89 12.41
N GLU A 88 -9.17 14.18 12.41
CA GLU A 88 -8.29 14.87 11.46
C GLU A 88 -6.81 14.46 11.46
N THR A 89 -6.42 13.40 12.17
CA THR A 89 -5.00 13.05 12.41
C THR A 89 -4.49 11.82 11.65
N ASN A 90 -5.15 11.42 10.56
CA ASN A 90 -4.76 10.21 9.85
C ASN A 90 -3.67 10.48 8.81
N ALA A 91 -2.51 9.83 9.00
CA ALA A 91 -1.43 9.83 8.02
C ALA A 91 -1.96 9.43 6.63
N GLN A 92 -1.85 10.35 5.67
CA GLN A 92 -2.28 10.11 4.30
C GLN A 92 -1.28 9.17 3.61
N PRO A 93 -1.72 8.03 3.04
CA PRO A 93 -0.82 7.17 2.30
C PRO A 93 -0.31 7.89 1.05
N VAL A 94 1.00 7.79 0.81
CA VAL A 94 1.68 8.40 -0.33
C VAL A 94 2.54 7.38 -1.04
N LEU A 95 2.51 7.42 -2.37
CA LEU A 95 3.47 6.70 -3.19
C LEU A 95 4.76 7.51 -3.26
N LEU A 96 5.86 6.94 -2.79
CA LEU A 96 7.17 7.55 -2.83
C LEU A 96 7.93 7.12 -4.09
N HIS A 97 8.80 7.99 -4.56
CA HIS A 97 9.74 7.71 -5.64
C HIS A 97 11.13 8.21 -5.20
N VAL A 98 12.12 7.33 -5.32
CA VAL A 98 13.52 7.69 -5.08
C VAL A 98 14.13 8.06 -6.43
N ASP A 99 14.67 9.26 -6.51
CA ASP A 99 15.30 9.82 -7.70
C ASP A 99 16.68 10.36 -7.30
N HIS A 100 17.74 9.71 -7.78
CA HIS A 100 19.11 9.92 -7.32
C HIS A 100 19.21 9.82 -5.78
N ASP A 101 19.51 10.92 -5.09
CA ASP A 101 19.65 11.01 -3.63
C ASP A 101 18.44 11.67 -2.94
N GLU A 102 17.31 11.81 -3.64
CA GLU A 102 16.11 12.46 -3.12
C GLU A 102 14.90 11.51 -3.06
N ILE A 103 14.14 11.58 -1.96
CA ILE A 103 12.84 10.90 -1.82
C ILE A 103 11.73 11.91 -2.12
N LYS A 104 10.97 11.68 -3.19
CA LYS A 104 9.88 12.54 -3.64
C LYS A 104 8.54 11.86 -3.48
N VAL A 105 7.51 12.64 -3.13
CA VAL A 105 6.13 12.17 -3.17
C VAL A 105 5.66 12.17 -4.61
N LYS A 106 5.32 10.99 -5.13
CA LYS A 106 4.86 10.79 -6.50
C LYS A 106 3.35 10.97 -6.63
N ALA A 107 2.61 10.38 -5.71
CA ALA A 107 1.16 10.44 -5.68
C ALA A 107 0.65 10.33 -4.24
N LYS A 108 -0.50 10.94 -3.99
CA LYS A 108 -1.29 10.72 -2.78
C LYS A 108 -2.28 9.62 -3.07
N ILE A 109 -2.48 8.69 -2.14
CA ILE A 109 -3.42 7.57 -2.29
C ILE A 109 -4.67 7.92 -1.49
N ASP A 110 -5.81 7.91 -2.15
CA ASP A 110 -7.10 8.26 -1.55
C ASP A 110 -7.82 7.02 -1.03
N THR A 111 -7.63 5.88 -1.70
CA THR A 111 -8.32 4.63 -1.39
C THR A 111 -7.35 3.47 -1.49
N ILE A 112 -7.38 2.59 -0.49
CA ILE A 112 -6.64 1.32 -0.50
C ILE A 112 -7.66 0.19 -0.54
N LEU A 113 -7.58 -0.65 -1.56
CA LEU A 113 -8.39 -1.86 -1.72
C LEU A 113 -7.52 -3.09 -1.45
N GLU A 114 -7.77 -3.76 -0.33
CA GLU A 114 -7.13 -5.03 0.00
C GLU A 114 -7.93 -6.19 -0.62
N TRP A 115 -7.28 -6.95 -1.49
CA TRP A 115 -7.89 -8.06 -2.22
C TRP A 115 -7.57 -9.39 -1.57
N HIS A 116 -8.56 -10.28 -1.56
CA HIS A 116 -8.49 -11.61 -0.96
C HIS A 116 -8.85 -12.66 -2.01
N HIS A 117 -8.26 -13.86 -1.89
CA HIS A 117 -8.65 -15.03 -2.71
C HIS A 117 -10.00 -15.64 -2.28
N GLU A 118 -10.65 -15.07 -1.26
CA GLU A 118 -11.95 -15.49 -0.77
C GLU A 118 -13.01 -15.43 -1.89
N HIS A 119 -13.85 -16.47 -1.97
CA HIS A 119 -14.91 -16.55 -2.97
C HIS A 119 -16.30 -16.26 -2.38
N ASN A 120 -16.41 -16.17 -1.04
CA ASN A 120 -17.66 -15.93 -0.37
C ASN A 120 -17.69 -14.49 0.17
N PRO A 121 -18.60 -13.62 -0.30
CA PRO A 121 -18.71 -12.25 0.21
C PRO A 121 -19.12 -12.21 1.70
N THR A 122 -19.85 -13.23 2.17
CA THR A 122 -20.32 -13.32 3.55
C THR A 122 -19.16 -13.53 4.53
N THR A 123 -18.19 -14.37 4.20
CA THR A 123 -17.02 -14.62 5.07
C THR A 123 -16.15 -13.37 5.17
N LEU A 124 -15.98 -12.62 4.08
CA LEU A 124 -15.24 -11.35 4.10
C LEU A 124 -15.97 -10.25 4.87
N GLN A 125 -17.31 -10.29 4.91
CA GLN A 125 -18.10 -9.30 5.65
C GLN A 125 -17.92 -9.44 7.16
N TYR A 126 -17.84 -10.68 7.66
CA TYR A 126 -17.70 -11.03 9.07
C TYR A 126 -16.24 -11.30 9.50
N ASP A 127 -15.26 -10.99 8.65
CA ASP A 127 -13.88 -11.02 9.09
C ASP A 127 -13.65 -9.87 10.08
N ASP A 128 -13.68 -10.21 11.36
CA ASP A 128 -13.42 -9.28 12.47
C ASP A 128 -11.93 -8.92 12.57
N GLN A 129 -11.05 -9.53 11.75
CA GLN A 129 -9.65 -9.17 11.74
C GLN A 129 -9.43 -7.78 11.12
N PRO A 130 -8.67 -6.91 11.78
CA PRO A 130 -8.33 -5.62 11.19
C PRO A 130 -7.48 -5.83 9.93
N SER A 131 -7.82 -5.10 8.87
CA SER A 131 -7.08 -5.12 7.62
C SER A 131 -5.60 -4.76 7.85
N ARG A 132 -4.73 -5.14 6.92
CA ARG A 132 -3.29 -4.78 7.03
C ARG A 132 -3.12 -3.26 7.14
N TRP A 133 -3.93 -2.52 6.40
CA TRP A 133 -3.97 -1.07 6.46
C TRP A 133 -4.40 -0.54 7.84
N GLN A 134 -5.49 -1.07 8.39
CA GLN A 134 -5.98 -0.66 9.71
C GLN A 134 -4.93 -0.90 10.81
N ARG A 135 -4.21 -2.03 10.74
CA ARG A 135 -3.10 -2.31 11.67
C ARG A 135 -1.95 -1.33 11.52
N ALA A 136 -1.58 -0.98 10.29
CA ALA A 136 -0.54 0.02 10.03
C ALA A 136 -0.94 1.40 10.57
N GLN A 137 -2.20 1.80 10.39
CA GLN A 137 -2.73 3.05 10.92
C GLN A 137 -2.74 3.06 12.46
N ALA A 138 -3.22 1.99 13.10
CA ALA A 138 -3.18 1.83 14.55
C ALA A 138 -1.74 1.92 15.09
N TRP A 139 -0.76 1.39 14.37
CA TRP A 139 0.64 1.53 14.73
C TRP A 139 1.13 2.98 14.66
N VAL A 140 0.73 3.74 13.64
CA VAL A 140 1.07 5.18 13.53
C VAL A 140 0.52 5.95 14.74
N GLU A 141 -0.74 5.72 15.10
CA GLU A 141 -1.37 6.34 16.26
C GLU A 141 -0.63 6.00 17.56
N LEU A 142 -0.38 4.71 17.80
CA LEU A 142 0.37 4.24 18.97
C LEU A 142 1.78 4.83 19.03
N SER A 143 2.48 4.86 17.89
CA SER A 143 3.83 5.40 17.81
C SER A 143 3.86 6.90 18.09
N THR A 144 2.85 7.64 17.66
CA THR A 144 2.73 9.09 17.92
C THR A 144 2.56 9.32 19.42
N ALA A 145 1.59 8.64 20.03
CA ALA A 145 1.32 8.76 21.47
C ALA A 145 2.52 8.35 22.33
N LEU A 146 3.31 7.36 21.89
CA LEU A 146 4.50 6.92 22.62
C LEU A 146 5.62 7.96 22.62
N HIS A 147 5.73 8.77 21.57
CA HIS A 147 6.79 9.78 21.41
C HIS A 147 6.34 11.19 21.82
N ASP A 148 5.09 11.36 22.28
CA ASP A 148 4.64 12.64 22.81
C ASP A 148 5.48 13.05 24.03
N PRO A 149 5.99 14.29 24.06
CA PRO A 149 6.85 14.74 25.14
C PRO A 149 6.10 14.69 26.47
N LEU A 150 6.72 14.07 27.48
CA LEU A 150 6.13 14.02 28.83
C LEU A 150 5.96 15.45 29.37
N PRO A 151 4.81 15.77 29.98
CA PRO A 151 4.62 17.08 30.59
C PRO A 151 5.64 17.27 31.72
N LEU A 152 6.50 18.27 31.58
CA LEU A 152 7.40 18.67 32.65
C LEU A 152 6.56 19.30 33.76
N VAL A 153 6.27 18.53 34.81
CA VAL A 153 5.71 19.07 36.04
C VAL A 153 6.74 20.03 36.61
N LYS A 154 6.49 21.34 36.49
CA LYS A 154 7.27 22.33 37.22
C LYS A 154 6.98 22.09 38.69
N LEU A 155 7.94 21.49 39.39
CA LEU A 155 7.94 21.49 40.85
C LEU A 155 8.02 22.95 41.25
N SER A 156 6.91 23.51 41.74
CA SER A 156 6.90 24.84 42.31
C SER A 156 7.82 24.81 43.53
N ASP A 157 8.91 25.55 43.50
CA ASP A 157 9.90 25.69 44.59
C ASP A 157 9.36 26.43 45.83
N ASP A 158 8.03 26.51 46.00
CA ASP A 158 7.37 27.35 47.00
C ASP A 158 6.98 26.57 48.28
N GLN A 159 7.88 25.73 48.77
CA GLN A 159 7.86 25.30 50.17
C GLN A 159 9.12 25.79 50.88
N SER A 160 9.24 27.11 51.01
CA SER A 160 10.01 27.71 52.11
C SER A 160 9.37 27.30 53.43
N ALA A 161 9.85 26.18 53.97
CA ALA A 161 9.53 25.71 55.30
C ALA A 161 9.95 26.77 56.34
N THR A 162 8.99 27.50 56.89
CA THR A 162 9.17 28.24 58.13
C THR A 162 9.31 27.21 59.26
N ILE A 163 10.53 26.98 59.72
CA ILE A 163 10.82 26.18 60.91
C ILE A 163 10.56 27.07 62.14
N PRO A 164 9.65 26.69 63.06
CA PRO A 164 9.45 27.39 64.33
C PRO A 164 10.58 27.14 65.34
#